data_AF-A0A1V4QTU4-F1
#
_entry.id   AF-A0A1V4QTU4-F1
#
_cell.length_a   1.000
_cell.length_b   1.000
_cell.length_c   1.000
_cell.angle_alpha   90.00
_cell.angle_beta   90.00
_cell.angle_gamma   90.00
#
_symmetry.space_group_name_H-M   'P 1'
#
loop_
_entity.id
_entity.type
_entity.pdbx_description
1 polymer ?
#
loop_
_entity_poly.entity_id
_entity_poly.type
_entity_poly.pdbx_seq_one_letter_code
_entity_poly.pdbx_strand_id
1 'polypeptide(L)'
;MKHLLVVLAIVLAFASMAIAYEPPGITYYIGGISEGDVPTIDGFVDDWAFMPRAYYWTGADFRAASEEPNGQPGVSTSYATGEVAKDDFDILGCYIGWAPSTNMYYIGVNVTDSELYFPEEEIGGTWKEDHLQFLLNPNGEGGNFRKAEPPCSIGQQWYLALDPRDEAQPLGFFGNAEGQEWSWVPPWAFYGIQKSATGWSAEVGLALWDYLDVTEATSVRHTITAGETFGGNVYIGDKDPDGENCGTTFNFADAWTDASLFAAFYMVSPEETGRVTAVESSTWGSIKSTFK
;
A
#
# COMPACT_ATOMS: atom_id res chain seq x y z
N MET A 1 -38.52 1.30 34.79
CA MET A 1 -38.31 0.31 33.71
C MET A 1 -37.96 0.92 32.36
N LYS A 2 -38.70 1.92 31.84
CA LYS A 2 -38.37 2.55 30.54
C LYS A 2 -37.01 3.29 30.49
N HIS A 3 -36.54 3.83 31.62
CA HIS A 3 -35.23 4.50 31.69
C HIS A 3 -34.04 3.54 31.84
N LEU A 4 -34.28 2.25 32.17
CA LEU A 4 -33.19 1.26 32.31
C LEU A 4 -32.81 0.65 30.94
N LEU A 5 -33.75 0.59 30.00
CA LEU A 5 -33.53 0.06 28.64
C LEU A 5 -32.76 1.04 27.73
N VAL A 6 -32.87 2.36 27.96
CA VAL A 6 -32.15 3.37 27.16
C VAL A 6 -30.66 3.42 27.55
N VAL A 7 -30.33 3.20 28.82
CA VAL A 7 -28.94 3.16 29.28
C VAL A 7 -28.22 1.89 28.81
N LEU A 8 -28.93 0.75 28.73
CA LEU A 8 -28.34 -0.49 28.20
C LEU A 8 -28.05 -0.41 26.69
N ALA A 9 -28.89 0.29 25.92
CA ALA A 9 -28.68 0.50 24.49
C ALA A 9 -27.51 1.45 24.18
N ILE A 10 -27.25 2.44 25.04
CA ILE A 10 -26.10 3.34 24.90
C ILE A 10 -24.79 2.66 25.33
N VAL A 11 -24.83 1.77 26.34
CA VAL A 11 -23.63 1.01 26.76
C VAL A 11 -23.27 -0.11 25.78
N LEU A 12 -24.24 -0.69 25.07
CA LEU A 12 -23.99 -1.66 23.99
C LEU A 12 -23.52 -1.03 22.67
N ALA A 13 -23.80 0.26 22.44
CA ALA A 13 -23.33 0.99 21.25
C ALA A 13 -21.85 1.41 21.33
N PHE A 14 -21.22 1.36 22.52
CA PHE A 14 -19.79 1.63 22.71
C PHE A 14 -18.94 0.37 22.90
N ALA A 15 -19.54 -0.82 22.75
CA ALA A 15 -18.86 -2.10 22.91
C ALA A 15 -18.35 -2.71 21.59
N SER A 16 -18.49 -2.01 20.46
CA SER A 16 -17.60 -2.24 19.30
C SER A 16 -16.30 -1.48 19.54
N MET A 17 -15.62 -1.75 20.67
CA MET A 17 -14.18 -1.67 20.64
C MET A 17 -13.76 -2.80 19.73
N ALA A 18 -13.68 -2.50 18.42
CA ALA A 18 -12.70 -3.17 17.59
C ALA A 18 -11.43 -3.18 18.43
N ILE A 19 -10.98 -4.38 18.81
CA ILE A 19 -9.65 -4.54 19.33
C ILE A 19 -8.79 -4.14 18.14
N ALA A 20 -8.50 -2.84 18.04
CA ALA A 20 -7.68 -2.29 16.99
C ALA A 20 -6.33 -2.96 17.19
N TYR A 21 -6.06 -3.93 16.34
CA TYR A 21 -4.73 -4.46 16.16
C TYR A 21 -3.80 -3.27 15.95
N GLU A 22 -2.80 -3.17 16.81
CA GLU A 22 -1.72 -2.21 16.69
C GLU A 22 -0.64 -2.93 15.88
N PRO A 23 -0.48 -2.62 14.57
CA PRO A 23 0.49 -3.33 13.76
C PRO A 23 1.87 -3.09 14.34
N PRO A 24 2.70 -4.14 14.53
CA PRO A 24 4.02 -3.96 15.07
C PRO A 24 4.84 -3.14 14.06
N GLY A 25 5.58 -2.14 14.54
CA GLY A 25 6.57 -1.45 13.70
C GLY A 25 6.44 0.07 13.65
N ILE A 26 7.09 0.65 12.64
CA ILE A 26 7.01 2.07 12.31
C ILE A 26 5.62 2.37 11.73
N THR A 27 4.99 3.42 12.25
CA THR A 27 3.78 3.99 11.66
C THR A 27 4.14 4.89 10.49
N TYR A 28 3.62 4.58 9.31
CA TYR A 28 3.70 5.40 8.12
C TYR A 28 2.43 6.23 7.98
N TYR A 29 2.60 7.53 7.81
CA TYR A 29 1.49 8.46 7.65
C TYR A 29 1.11 8.53 6.18
N ILE A 30 -0.13 8.17 5.86
CA ILE A 30 -0.66 8.16 4.50
C ILE A 30 -1.49 9.41 4.29
N GLY A 31 -1.12 10.20 3.27
CA GLY A 31 -1.75 11.49 3.02
C GLY A 31 -3.19 11.37 2.53
N GLY A 32 -4.11 12.09 3.17
CA GLY A 32 -5.43 12.33 2.60
C GLY A 32 -5.35 13.25 1.37
N ILE A 33 -6.11 12.92 0.34
CA ILE A 33 -6.17 13.62 -0.95
C ILE A 33 -7.47 14.42 -1.01
N SER A 34 -7.36 15.71 -1.36
CA SER A 34 -8.53 16.57 -1.52
C SER A 34 -9.27 16.25 -2.83
N GLU A 35 -10.57 16.55 -2.90
CA GLU A 35 -11.41 16.21 -4.06
C GLU A 35 -10.88 16.72 -5.41
N GLY A 36 -10.22 17.89 -5.42
CA GLY A 36 -9.63 18.47 -6.63
C GLY A 36 -8.26 17.91 -7.02
N ASP A 37 -7.64 17.10 -6.15
CA ASP A 37 -6.28 16.59 -6.29
C ASP A 37 -6.26 15.06 -6.46
N VAL A 38 -7.42 14.43 -6.70
CA VAL A 38 -7.48 12.97 -6.94
C VAL A 38 -6.70 12.63 -8.20
N PRO A 39 -5.68 11.74 -8.12
CA PRO A 39 -4.84 11.42 -9.26
C PRO A 39 -5.64 10.73 -10.37
N THR A 40 -5.26 11.03 -11.62
CA THR A 40 -5.77 10.35 -12.80
C THR A 40 -4.89 9.13 -13.03
N ILE A 41 -5.47 7.94 -12.86
CA ILE A 41 -4.72 6.69 -12.97
C ILE A 41 -4.43 6.38 -14.46
N ASP A 42 -3.28 6.85 -14.94
CA ASP A 42 -2.81 6.67 -16.32
C ASP A 42 -1.33 6.23 -16.41
N GLY A 43 -0.68 6.11 -15.25
CA GLY A 43 0.69 5.64 -15.09
C GLY A 43 1.71 6.77 -15.10
N PHE A 44 1.30 8.03 -15.26
CA PHE A 44 2.16 9.20 -15.06
C PHE A 44 1.98 9.72 -13.64
N VAL A 45 3.08 9.83 -12.89
CA VAL A 45 3.01 10.28 -11.48
C VAL A 45 3.14 11.80 -11.30
N ASP A 46 2.97 12.59 -12.36
CA ASP A 46 3.15 14.05 -12.32
C ASP A 46 1.99 14.77 -11.61
N ASP A 47 0.80 14.18 -11.63
CA ASP A 47 -0.36 14.62 -10.87
C ASP A 47 -0.20 14.46 -9.35
N TRP A 48 0.71 13.60 -8.87
CA TRP A 48 1.10 13.51 -7.45
C TRP A 48 1.92 14.69 -6.94
N ALA A 49 2.25 15.68 -7.78
CA ALA A 49 3.05 16.84 -7.39
C ALA A 49 2.44 17.69 -6.25
N PHE A 50 1.15 17.55 -5.95
CA PHE A 50 0.53 18.18 -4.78
C PHE A 50 0.98 17.55 -3.46
N MET A 51 1.42 16.29 -3.47
CA MET A 51 1.71 15.51 -2.27
C MET A 51 2.96 16.05 -1.56
N PRO A 52 2.86 16.47 -0.27
CA PRO A 52 4.01 16.97 0.45
C PRO A 52 5.09 15.90 0.64
N ARG A 53 6.36 16.32 0.72
CA ARG A 53 7.52 15.42 0.90
C ARG A 53 7.42 14.43 2.07
N ALA A 54 6.66 14.79 3.11
CA ALA A 54 6.45 13.94 4.28
C ALA A 54 5.60 12.69 4.00
N TYR A 55 4.92 12.63 2.86
CA TYR A 55 3.94 11.59 2.51
C TYR A 55 4.32 10.77 1.27
N TYR A 56 5.57 10.87 0.83
CA TYR A 56 6.10 10.00 -0.22
C TYR A 56 7.54 9.61 0.09
N TRP A 57 7.98 8.49 -0.49
CA TRP A 57 9.27 7.87 -0.20
C TRP A 57 10.10 7.71 -1.46
N THR A 58 11.40 7.84 -1.31
CA THR A 58 12.40 7.65 -2.35
C THR A 58 13.32 6.51 -1.95
N GLY A 59 14.15 6.03 -2.87
CA GLY A 59 15.17 5.02 -2.57
C GLY A 59 16.09 5.43 -1.42
N ALA A 60 16.37 6.73 -1.27
CA ALA A 60 17.15 7.24 -0.16
C ALA A 60 16.46 7.07 1.21
N ASP A 61 15.13 7.24 1.27
CA ASP A 61 14.37 7.05 2.51
C ASP A 61 14.38 5.59 2.93
N PHE A 62 14.18 4.67 1.96
CA PHE A 62 14.20 3.24 2.22
C PHE A 62 15.58 2.74 2.67
N ARG A 63 16.67 3.24 2.06
CA ARG A 63 18.05 2.94 2.49
C ARG A 63 18.36 3.50 3.88
N ALA A 64 17.98 4.75 4.17
CA ALA A 64 18.25 5.35 5.47
C ALA A 64 17.61 4.55 6.61
N ALA A 65 16.44 3.98 6.36
CA ALA A 65 15.67 3.31 7.38
C ALA A 65 16.04 1.81 7.55
N SER A 66 16.85 1.23 6.64
CA SER A 66 17.45 -0.10 6.84
C SER A 66 18.69 -0.09 7.73
N GLU A 67 19.29 1.08 7.97
CA GLU A 67 20.41 1.28 8.91
C GLU A 67 19.94 1.34 10.39
N GLU A 68 18.63 1.44 10.64
CA GLU A 68 18.07 1.57 11.98
C GLU A 68 18.12 0.24 12.77
N PRO A 69 18.71 0.20 13.99
CA PRO A 69 18.99 -1.04 14.73
C PRO A 69 17.79 -1.91 15.12
N ASN A 70 16.56 -1.39 14.97
CA ASN A 70 15.32 -2.05 15.38
C ASN A 70 14.46 -2.52 14.19
N GLY A 71 14.95 -2.37 12.95
CA GLY A 71 14.30 -2.81 11.71
C GLY A 71 13.02 -2.02 11.37
N GLN A 72 12.61 -2.12 10.10
CA GLN A 72 11.27 -1.77 9.58
C GLN A 72 11.14 -0.34 9.05
N PRO A 73 11.65 -0.01 7.86
CA PRO A 73 11.49 -0.73 6.60
C PRO A 73 12.71 -1.54 6.23
N GLY A 74 12.57 -2.34 5.17
CA GLY A 74 13.74 -3.01 4.64
C GLY A 74 13.73 -2.99 3.13
N VAL A 75 14.93 -2.79 2.66
CA VAL A 75 15.36 -2.99 1.30
C VAL A 75 15.99 -4.38 1.24
N SER A 76 16.03 -5.00 0.07
CA SER A 76 16.91 -6.16 -0.12
C SER A 76 18.32 -5.78 0.34
N THR A 77 19.08 -6.73 0.88
CA THR A 77 20.43 -6.44 1.39
C THR A 77 21.29 -5.73 0.35
N SER A 78 21.17 -6.11 -0.93
CA SER A 78 21.90 -5.51 -2.06
C SER A 78 21.52 -4.04 -2.31
N TYR A 79 20.24 -3.69 -2.15
CA TYR A 79 19.79 -2.30 -2.27
C TYR A 79 20.12 -1.47 -1.02
N ALA A 80 20.16 -2.10 0.16
CA ALA A 80 20.60 -1.51 1.43
C ALA A 80 22.06 -1.09 1.43
N THR A 81 22.94 -1.98 0.95
CA THR A 81 24.39 -1.79 1.00
C THR A 81 24.91 -0.91 -0.14
N GLY A 82 24.03 -0.51 -1.07
CA GLY A 82 24.40 0.25 -2.26
C GLY A 82 25.19 -0.58 -3.28
N GLU A 83 25.02 -1.91 -3.25
CA GLU A 83 25.59 -2.81 -4.26
C GLU A 83 24.90 -2.61 -5.61
N VAL A 84 23.60 -2.29 -5.58
CA VAL A 84 22.82 -1.92 -6.78
C VAL A 84 23.03 -0.43 -7.08
N ALA A 85 23.48 -0.14 -8.31
CA ALA A 85 23.70 1.22 -8.76
C ALA A 85 22.36 1.94 -8.99
N LYS A 86 22.31 3.26 -8.81
CA LYS A 86 21.04 4.00 -8.95
C LYS A 86 20.52 4.12 -10.37
N ASP A 87 21.42 4.02 -11.35
CA ASP A 87 21.08 3.92 -12.77
C ASP A 87 20.64 2.51 -13.16
N ASP A 88 20.88 1.53 -12.29
CA ASP A 88 20.40 0.16 -12.42
C ASP A 88 19.00 0.04 -11.82
N PHE A 89 18.85 0.36 -10.52
CA PHE A 89 17.54 0.45 -9.87
C PHE A 89 17.52 1.58 -8.83
N ASP A 90 16.55 2.49 -8.91
CA ASP A 90 16.28 3.46 -7.84
C ASP A 90 14.82 3.91 -7.83
N ILE A 91 14.28 4.15 -6.63
CA ILE A 91 12.92 4.65 -6.47
C ILE A 91 12.95 6.16 -6.45
N LEU A 92 12.48 6.77 -7.54
CA LEU A 92 12.39 8.23 -7.69
C LEU A 92 11.24 8.78 -6.84
N GLY A 93 10.15 8.02 -6.71
CA GLY A 93 9.04 8.33 -5.82
C GLY A 93 8.10 7.16 -5.65
N CYS A 94 7.69 6.90 -4.41
CA CYS A 94 6.60 6.01 -4.02
C CYS A 94 5.61 6.87 -3.23
N TYR A 95 4.47 7.14 -3.85
CA TYR A 95 3.39 7.95 -3.32
C TYR A 95 2.26 7.05 -2.86
N ILE A 96 1.72 7.33 -1.69
CA ILE A 96 0.58 6.62 -1.16
C ILE A 96 -0.40 7.64 -0.60
N GLY A 97 -1.67 7.52 -0.96
CA GLY A 97 -2.70 8.40 -0.45
C GLY A 97 -4.08 7.75 -0.45
N TRP A 98 -5.06 8.46 0.10
CA TRP A 98 -6.45 8.04 0.07
C TRP A 98 -7.35 9.26 -0.15
N ALA A 99 -8.47 9.09 -0.86
CA ALA A 99 -9.40 10.20 -1.11
C ALA A 99 -10.77 9.92 -0.48
N PRO A 100 -11.29 10.81 0.38
CA PRO A 100 -12.65 10.66 0.92
C PRO A 100 -13.74 10.74 -0.17
N SER A 101 -13.51 11.50 -1.25
CA SER A 101 -14.47 11.71 -2.32
C SER A 101 -14.75 10.46 -3.15
N THR A 102 -13.77 9.57 -3.28
CA THR A 102 -13.88 8.31 -4.03
C THR A 102 -13.91 7.08 -3.11
N ASN A 103 -13.55 7.24 -1.82
CA ASN A 103 -13.30 6.14 -0.89
C ASN A 103 -12.33 5.10 -1.47
N MET A 104 -11.25 5.58 -2.10
CA MET A 104 -10.21 4.76 -2.69
C MET A 104 -8.84 5.07 -2.07
N TYR A 105 -8.02 4.04 -2.07
CA TYR A 105 -6.61 4.06 -1.73
C TYR A 105 -5.79 4.10 -3.01
N TYR A 106 -4.76 4.93 -3.05
CA TYR A 106 -3.99 5.23 -4.25
C TYR A 106 -2.51 4.97 -4.00
N ILE A 107 -1.86 4.37 -4.99
CA ILE A 107 -0.42 4.16 -5.03
C ILE A 107 0.10 4.73 -6.36
N GLY A 108 1.14 5.55 -6.30
CA GLY A 108 1.92 5.95 -7.47
C GLY A 108 3.38 5.58 -7.26
N VAL A 109 4.03 5.01 -8.26
CA VAL A 109 5.46 4.65 -8.20
C VAL A 109 6.17 5.11 -9.47
N ASN A 110 7.40 5.59 -9.30
CA ASN A 110 8.29 5.96 -10.37
C ASN A 110 9.70 5.46 -10.04
N VAL A 111 10.26 4.71 -10.97
CA VAL A 111 11.42 3.86 -10.76
C VAL A 111 12.38 4.03 -11.94
N THR A 112 13.66 4.21 -11.64
CA THR A 112 14.74 3.95 -12.59
C THR A 112 15.04 2.47 -12.56
N ASP A 113 15.14 1.87 -13.74
CA ASP A 113 15.30 0.44 -13.95
C ASP A 113 16.03 0.27 -15.30
N SER A 114 17.18 -0.40 -15.29
CA SER A 114 18.01 -0.55 -16.50
C SER A 114 17.58 -1.73 -17.37
N GLU A 115 16.89 -2.72 -16.80
CA GLU A 115 16.46 -3.93 -17.48
C GLU A 115 15.12 -4.43 -16.95
N LEU A 116 14.06 -4.23 -17.73
CA LEU A 116 12.79 -4.85 -17.43
C LEU A 116 12.78 -6.35 -17.78
N TYR A 117 12.58 -7.20 -16.77
CA TYR A 117 12.66 -8.64 -16.84
C TYR A 117 11.32 -9.34 -16.59
N PHE A 118 10.80 -10.00 -17.63
CA PHE A 118 9.51 -10.73 -17.61
C PHE A 118 9.65 -12.15 -18.17
N PRO A 119 10.39 -13.06 -17.51
CA PRO A 119 10.68 -14.39 -18.02
C PRO A 119 9.48 -15.36 -18.02
N GLU A 120 8.44 -15.10 -17.23
CA GLU A 120 7.36 -16.06 -17.06
C GLU A 120 6.33 -15.91 -18.19
N GLU A 121 5.68 -17.01 -18.56
CA GLU A 121 4.60 -16.99 -19.57
C GLU A 121 3.23 -16.77 -18.91
N GLU A 122 3.03 -17.25 -17.67
CA GLU A 122 1.76 -17.15 -16.92
C GLU A 122 1.78 -16.05 -15.84
N ILE A 123 0.73 -15.23 -15.77
CA ILE A 123 0.60 -14.09 -14.82
C ILE A 123 0.84 -14.52 -13.35
N GLY A 124 0.55 -15.77 -12.99
CA GLY A 124 0.83 -16.30 -11.64
C GLY A 124 2.31 -16.32 -11.24
N GLY A 125 3.23 -16.19 -12.21
CA GLY A 125 4.68 -16.13 -12.01
C GLY A 125 5.25 -14.72 -11.77
N THR A 126 4.42 -13.67 -11.79
CA THR A 126 4.84 -12.25 -11.72
C THR A 126 5.74 -11.90 -10.53
N TRP A 127 5.69 -12.65 -9.42
CA TRP A 127 6.60 -12.47 -8.27
C TRP A 127 8.09 -12.69 -8.60
N LYS A 128 8.40 -13.31 -9.73
CA LYS A 128 9.76 -13.53 -10.26
C LYS A 128 10.22 -12.47 -11.27
N GLU A 129 9.40 -11.46 -11.50
CA GLU A 129 9.61 -10.41 -12.52
C GLU A 129 9.68 -9.04 -11.87
N ASP A 130 9.86 -7.98 -12.64
CA ASP A 130 9.59 -6.63 -12.14
C ASP A 130 8.10 -6.45 -11.94
N HIS A 131 7.74 -6.07 -10.72
CA HIS A 131 6.35 -5.95 -10.33
C HIS A 131 6.19 -5.00 -9.15
N LEU A 132 4.96 -4.52 -9.01
CA LEU A 132 4.49 -3.84 -7.82
C LEU A 132 3.58 -4.80 -7.04
N GLN A 133 3.86 -5.03 -5.75
CA GLN A 133 2.93 -5.71 -4.85
C GLN A 133 2.45 -4.76 -3.77
N PHE A 134 1.26 -5.03 -3.26
CA PHE A 134 0.75 -4.35 -2.08
C PHE A 134 -0.09 -5.31 -1.25
N LEU A 135 0.16 -5.26 0.05
CA LEU A 135 -0.44 -6.11 1.06
C LEU A 135 -1.30 -5.23 1.95
N LEU A 136 -2.58 -5.57 2.07
CA LEU A 136 -3.58 -4.73 2.71
C LEU A 136 -4.41 -5.58 3.67
N ASN A 137 -4.58 -5.10 4.89
CA ASN A 137 -5.49 -5.64 5.89
C ASN A 137 -6.25 -4.45 6.53
N PRO A 138 -7.29 -3.94 5.83
CA PRO A 138 -8.00 -2.73 6.24
C PRO A 138 -8.75 -2.86 7.58
N ASN A 139 -9.29 -4.05 7.87
CA ASN A 139 -10.03 -4.30 9.12
C ASN A 139 -9.13 -4.47 10.34
N GLY A 140 -7.81 -4.60 10.12
CA GLY A 140 -6.81 -4.79 11.15
C GLY A 140 -6.87 -6.16 11.83
N GLU A 141 -7.62 -7.16 11.38
CA GLU A 141 -7.71 -8.42 12.14
C GLU A 141 -6.38 -9.20 12.18
N GLY A 142 -5.44 -8.87 11.29
CA GLY A 142 -4.13 -9.50 11.20
C GLY A 142 -4.23 -10.99 10.84
N GLY A 143 -3.23 -11.76 11.28
CA GLY A 143 -3.26 -13.22 11.24
C GLY A 143 -3.13 -13.83 9.86
N ASN A 144 -3.39 -15.15 9.79
CA ASN A 144 -3.10 -15.90 8.57
C ASN A 144 -4.15 -15.66 7.48
N PHE A 145 -3.76 -15.03 6.38
CA PHE A 145 -4.66 -14.70 5.27
C PHE A 145 -4.58 -15.67 4.07
N ARG A 146 -3.86 -16.80 4.24
CA ARG A 146 -3.60 -17.81 3.20
C ARG A 146 -4.19 -19.20 3.49
N LYS A 147 -4.57 -19.50 4.74
CA LYS A 147 -5.17 -20.79 5.08
C LYS A 147 -6.64 -20.83 4.64
N ALA A 148 -7.02 -21.96 4.04
CA ALA A 148 -8.32 -22.17 3.44
C ALA A 148 -9.47 -22.15 4.46
N GLU A 149 -10.59 -21.55 4.02
CA GLU A 149 -11.97 -21.50 4.57
C GLU A 149 -12.27 -20.43 5.67
N PRO A 150 -12.88 -19.28 5.30
CA PRO A 150 -13.03 -18.76 3.94
C PRO A 150 -11.69 -18.19 3.40
N PRO A 151 -11.39 -18.36 2.10
CA PRO A 151 -10.13 -17.92 1.50
C PRO A 151 -9.99 -16.39 1.46
N CYS A 152 -8.78 -15.90 1.79
CA CYS A 152 -8.22 -14.62 1.34
C CYS A 152 -9.07 -13.36 1.50
N SER A 153 -9.93 -13.30 2.53
CA SER A 153 -10.94 -12.24 2.60
C SER A 153 -10.49 -11.04 3.43
N ILE A 154 -9.76 -11.26 4.53
CA ILE A 154 -9.40 -10.20 5.50
C ILE A 154 -8.06 -9.53 5.19
N GLY A 155 -7.08 -10.31 4.72
CA GLY A 155 -5.78 -9.84 4.26
C GLY A 155 -5.62 -10.14 2.77
N GLN A 156 -5.22 -9.13 2.03
CA GLN A 156 -5.22 -9.13 0.57
C GLN A 156 -3.82 -8.80 0.07
N GLN A 157 -3.22 -9.70 -0.70
CA GLN A 157 -1.92 -9.47 -1.34
C GLN A 157 -2.12 -9.36 -2.84
N TRP A 158 -2.08 -8.14 -3.33
CA TRP A 158 -2.27 -7.80 -4.72
C TRP A 158 -0.94 -7.69 -5.45
N TYR A 159 -1.00 -7.78 -6.78
CA TYR A 159 0.09 -7.40 -7.67
C TYR A 159 -0.41 -6.56 -8.83
N LEU A 160 0.50 -5.76 -9.39
CA LEU A 160 0.42 -5.19 -10.72
C LEU A 160 1.62 -5.71 -11.54
N ALA A 161 1.33 -6.44 -12.61
CA ALA A 161 2.31 -6.89 -13.60
C ALA A 161 2.65 -5.74 -14.56
N LEU A 162 3.94 -5.41 -14.69
CA LEU A 162 4.39 -4.32 -15.56
C LEU A 162 4.38 -4.70 -17.06
N ASP A 163 4.31 -6.00 -17.36
CA ASP A 163 4.06 -6.52 -18.69
C ASP A 163 2.78 -7.37 -18.73
N PRO A 164 1.63 -6.80 -19.12
CA PRO A 164 0.40 -7.56 -19.30
C PRO A 164 0.57 -8.52 -20.49
N ARG A 165 0.86 -9.79 -20.20
CA ARG A 165 1.05 -10.86 -21.21
C ARG A 165 -0.25 -11.22 -21.94
N ASP A 166 -1.37 -10.86 -21.34
CA ASP A 166 -2.69 -10.84 -21.96
C ASP A 166 -3.27 -9.46 -21.65
N GLU A 167 -3.90 -8.79 -22.63
CA GLU A 167 -4.59 -7.49 -22.44
C GLU A 167 -5.71 -7.57 -21.37
N ALA A 168 -5.96 -8.76 -20.80
CA ALA A 168 -7.10 -9.08 -19.97
C ALA A 168 -7.04 -8.56 -18.54
N GLN A 169 -5.88 -8.46 -17.86
CA GLN A 169 -5.77 -7.90 -16.49
C GLN A 169 -4.32 -7.93 -15.93
N PRO A 170 -3.57 -6.80 -15.89
CA PRO A 170 -2.27 -6.72 -15.21
C PRO A 170 -2.39 -6.71 -13.68
N LEU A 171 -3.58 -6.43 -13.15
CA LEU A 171 -3.84 -6.41 -11.71
C LEU A 171 -4.47 -7.74 -11.25
N GLY A 172 -4.03 -8.26 -10.11
CA GLY A 172 -4.63 -9.45 -9.51
C GLY A 172 -4.16 -9.74 -8.10
N PHE A 173 -4.45 -10.94 -7.60
CA PHE A 173 -4.04 -11.40 -6.27
C PHE A 173 -3.00 -12.52 -6.34
N PHE A 174 -2.01 -12.45 -5.46
CA PHE A 174 -1.27 -13.65 -5.10
C PHE A 174 -2.13 -14.50 -4.17
N GLY A 175 -2.44 -15.75 -4.57
CA GLY A 175 -3.20 -16.70 -3.73
C GLY A 175 -4.43 -17.29 -4.41
N ASN A 176 -5.35 -17.81 -3.60
CA ASN A 176 -6.63 -18.29 -4.13
C ASN A 176 -7.50 -17.07 -4.43
N ALA A 177 -7.59 -16.74 -5.71
CA ALA A 177 -8.23 -15.54 -6.22
C ALA A 177 -9.47 -15.87 -7.08
N GLU A 178 -9.82 -17.15 -7.19
CA GLU A 178 -10.89 -17.63 -8.05
C GLU A 178 -12.22 -16.97 -7.68
N GLY A 179 -12.81 -16.26 -8.63
CA GLY A 179 -14.07 -15.54 -8.45
C GLY A 179 -13.93 -14.14 -7.87
N GLN A 180 -12.73 -13.65 -7.55
CA GLN A 180 -12.50 -12.29 -7.04
C GLN A 180 -12.12 -11.29 -8.15
N GLU A 181 -12.06 -11.72 -9.41
CA GLU A 181 -11.62 -10.92 -10.57
C GLU A 181 -12.47 -9.67 -10.78
N TRP A 182 -13.73 -9.70 -10.35
CA TRP A 182 -14.62 -8.55 -10.38
C TRP A 182 -14.05 -7.34 -9.62
N SER A 183 -13.17 -7.55 -8.63
CA SER A 183 -12.56 -6.50 -7.82
C SER A 183 -11.32 -5.85 -8.46
N TRP A 184 -10.79 -6.42 -9.55
CA TRP A 184 -9.54 -5.97 -10.20
C TRP A 184 -9.79 -4.98 -11.34
N VAL A 185 -11.06 -4.65 -11.59
CA VAL A 185 -11.51 -3.84 -12.71
C VAL A 185 -12.40 -2.69 -12.21
N PRO A 186 -12.64 -1.65 -13.03
CA PRO A 186 -13.55 -0.58 -12.66
C PRO A 186 -14.94 -1.10 -12.27
N PRO A 187 -15.59 -0.52 -11.26
CA PRO A 187 -15.19 0.69 -10.52
C PRO A 187 -14.29 0.43 -9.30
N TRP A 188 -13.81 -0.80 -9.10
CA TRP A 188 -13.14 -1.23 -7.88
C TRP A 188 -11.61 -1.15 -7.95
N ALA A 189 -11.05 -1.22 -9.15
CA ALA A 189 -9.65 -0.95 -9.34
C ALA A 189 -9.39 -0.26 -10.67
N PHE A 190 -8.34 0.54 -10.65
CA PHE A 190 -7.79 1.24 -11.80
C PHE A 190 -6.29 1.05 -11.77
N TYR A 191 -5.67 0.96 -12.94
CA TYR A 191 -4.22 0.89 -13.06
C TYR A 191 -3.77 1.67 -14.30
N GLY A 192 -2.55 2.17 -14.24
CA GLY A 192 -1.84 2.79 -15.36
C GLY A 192 -0.36 2.44 -15.28
N ILE A 193 0.27 2.18 -16.43
CA ILE A 193 1.68 1.78 -16.52
C ILE A 193 2.32 2.54 -17.67
N GLN A 194 3.46 3.17 -17.41
CA GLN A 194 4.33 3.77 -18.41
C GLN A 194 5.72 3.14 -18.32
N LYS A 195 6.26 2.73 -19.46
CA LYS A 195 7.58 2.10 -19.56
C LYS A 195 8.49 2.93 -20.45
N SER A 196 9.77 2.97 -20.09
CA SER A 196 10.82 3.63 -20.85
C SER A 196 12.07 2.76 -20.87
N ALA A 197 13.09 3.17 -21.62
CA ALA A 197 14.37 2.47 -21.65
C ALA A 197 15.22 2.66 -20.37
N THR A 198 14.76 3.48 -19.43
CA THR A 198 15.51 3.87 -18.22
C THR A 198 14.68 3.75 -16.95
N GLY A 199 13.58 2.99 -17.01
CA GLY A 199 12.65 2.93 -15.90
C GLY A 199 11.20 2.79 -16.30
N TRP A 200 10.36 2.77 -15.28
CA TRP A 200 8.92 2.63 -15.38
C TRP A 200 8.22 3.45 -14.30
N SER A 201 6.97 3.82 -14.58
CA SER A 201 6.06 4.36 -13.59
C SER A 201 4.73 3.63 -13.67
N ALA A 202 4.09 3.51 -12.51
CA ALA A 202 2.79 2.87 -12.42
C ALA A 202 1.94 3.55 -11.37
N GLU A 203 0.64 3.49 -11.59
CA GLU A 203 -0.35 3.99 -10.66
C GLU A 203 -1.43 2.95 -10.47
N VAL A 204 -1.97 2.92 -9.27
CA VAL A 204 -3.04 2.02 -8.87
C VAL A 204 -4.02 2.77 -7.98
N GLY A 205 -5.30 2.74 -8.35
CA GLY A 205 -6.40 3.14 -7.49
C GLY A 205 -7.17 1.90 -7.06
N LEU A 206 -7.34 1.70 -5.75
CA LEU A 206 -7.95 0.50 -5.20
C LEU A 206 -9.05 0.83 -4.24
N ALA A 207 -10.05 -0.01 -4.34
CA ALA A 207 -11.17 0.01 -3.50
C ALA A 207 -10.88 -1.02 -2.36
N LEU A 208 -10.87 -0.60 -1.09
CA LEU A 208 -10.49 -1.46 0.04
C LEU A 208 -11.65 -2.30 0.61
N TRP A 209 -11.33 -3.48 1.14
CA TRP A 209 -12.31 -4.44 1.66
C TRP A 209 -11.88 -4.96 3.04
N ASP A 210 -12.80 -4.94 4.00
CA ASP A 210 -12.62 -5.63 5.29
C ASP A 210 -12.75 -7.14 5.12
N TYR A 211 -13.56 -7.53 4.14
CA TYR A 211 -13.76 -8.91 3.72
C TYR A 211 -14.01 -8.93 2.22
N LEU A 212 -13.14 -9.57 1.45
CA LEU A 212 -13.31 -9.74 0.00
C LEU A 212 -13.72 -11.17 -0.34
N ASP A 213 -14.88 -11.31 -0.96
CA ASP A 213 -15.45 -12.59 -1.37
C ASP A 213 -15.56 -12.68 -2.90
N VAL A 214 -16.07 -13.82 -3.39
CA VAL A 214 -16.28 -14.09 -4.81
C VAL A 214 -17.35 -13.19 -5.47
N THR A 215 -18.04 -12.35 -4.71
CA THR A 215 -18.94 -11.32 -5.26
C THR A 215 -18.90 -10.03 -4.44
N GLU A 216 -19.21 -8.91 -5.08
CA GLU A 216 -19.40 -7.62 -4.39
C GLU A 216 -20.44 -7.72 -3.26
N ALA A 217 -21.58 -8.38 -3.52
CA ALA A 217 -22.70 -8.45 -2.59
C ALA A 217 -22.40 -9.24 -1.31
N THR A 218 -21.41 -10.13 -1.35
CA THR A 218 -20.96 -10.91 -0.20
C THR A 218 -19.65 -10.39 0.40
N SER A 219 -19.09 -9.33 -0.18
CA SER A 219 -17.93 -8.63 0.33
C SER A 219 -18.33 -7.51 1.29
N VAL A 220 -17.43 -7.16 2.22
CA VAL A 220 -17.59 -6.06 3.16
C VAL A 220 -16.63 -4.94 2.76
N ARG A 221 -17.22 -3.86 2.25
CA ARG A 221 -16.48 -2.69 1.82
C ARG A 221 -15.87 -1.96 3.02
N HIS A 222 -14.57 -1.70 2.97
CA HIS A 222 -13.94 -0.83 3.94
C HIS A 222 -14.24 0.64 3.61
N THR A 223 -14.58 1.43 4.62
CA THR A 223 -14.79 2.87 4.50
C THR A 223 -13.62 3.58 5.16
N ILE A 224 -12.75 4.16 4.35
CA ILE A 224 -11.54 4.80 4.83
C ILE A 224 -11.93 6.07 5.58
N THR A 225 -11.40 6.25 6.79
CA THR A 225 -11.62 7.41 7.65
C THR A 225 -10.31 7.99 8.16
N ALA A 226 -10.27 9.33 8.23
CA ALA A 226 -9.13 10.00 8.82
C ALA A 226 -8.97 9.61 10.29
N GLY A 227 -7.73 9.35 10.71
CA GLY A 227 -7.36 8.96 12.06
C GLY A 227 -7.36 7.46 12.32
N GLU A 228 -7.80 6.64 11.35
CA GLU A 228 -7.67 5.19 11.48
C GLU A 228 -6.26 4.71 11.14
N THR A 229 -5.96 3.48 11.55
CA THR A 229 -4.73 2.77 11.20
C THR A 229 -5.06 1.37 10.78
N PHE A 230 -4.51 0.92 9.67
CA PHE A 230 -4.64 -0.47 9.22
C PHE A 230 -3.30 -1.06 8.77
N GLY A 231 -3.29 -2.38 8.58
CA GLY A 231 -2.09 -3.10 8.12
C GLY A 231 -1.84 -2.87 6.64
N GLY A 232 -0.71 -2.28 6.27
CA GLY A 232 -0.34 -2.02 4.89
C GLY A 232 1.11 -2.39 4.60
N ASN A 233 1.39 -2.75 3.36
CA ASN A 233 2.73 -2.85 2.85
C ASN A 233 2.74 -2.64 1.33
N VAL A 234 3.83 -2.10 0.81
CA VAL A 234 4.08 -2.00 -0.63
C VAL A 234 5.45 -2.62 -0.88
N TYR A 235 5.56 -3.44 -1.92
CA TYR A 235 6.81 -4.02 -2.38
C TYR A 235 7.04 -3.60 -3.83
N ILE A 236 8.20 -3.02 -4.09
CA ILE A 236 8.66 -2.65 -5.43
C ILE A 236 9.82 -3.59 -5.73
N GLY A 237 9.60 -4.53 -6.65
CA GLY A 237 10.54 -5.57 -7.01
C GLY A 237 11.31 -5.23 -8.27
N ASP A 238 12.57 -5.64 -8.27
CA ASP A 238 13.55 -5.50 -9.34
C ASP A 238 14.22 -6.86 -9.55
N LYS A 239 14.16 -7.38 -10.77
CA LYS A 239 14.61 -8.73 -11.11
C LYS A 239 15.46 -8.66 -12.36
N ASP A 240 16.62 -9.30 -12.30
CA ASP A 240 17.47 -9.41 -13.48
C ASP A 240 17.62 -10.86 -13.97
N PRO A 241 17.94 -11.05 -15.26
CA PRO A 241 18.24 -12.38 -15.81
C PRO A 241 19.36 -13.13 -15.08
N ASP A 242 20.29 -12.39 -14.47
CA ASP A 242 21.43 -12.95 -13.74
C ASP A 242 21.04 -13.49 -12.34
N GLY A 243 19.76 -13.36 -11.97
CA GLY A 243 19.21 -13.85 -10.72
C GLY A 243 19.41 -12.90 -9.54
N GLU A 244 19.86 -11.67 -9.82
CA GLU A 244 19.82 -10.60 -8.84
C GLU A 244 18.35 -10.28 -8.54
N ASN A 245 18.02 -10.26 -7.25
CA ASN A 245 16.68 -9.97 -6.76
C ASN A 245 16.81 -8.80 -5.79
N CYS A 246 16.39 -7.65 -6.27
CA CYS A 246 16.44 -6.40 -5.57
C CYS A 246 15.00 -5.90 -5.30
N GLY A 247 14.86 -4.97 -4.37
CA GLY A 247 13.59 -4.32 -4.12
C GLY A 247 13.50 -3.67 -2.76
N THR A 248 12.40 -2.97 -2.53
CA THR A 248 12.10 -2.32 -1.25
C THR A 248 10.72 -2.68 -0.73
N THR A 249 10.55 -2.58 0.59
CA THR A 249 9.23 -2.62 1.22
C THR A 249 9.18 -1.88 2.55
N PHE A 250 7.98 -1.43 2.95
CA PHE A 250 7.75 -0.72 4.20
C PHE A 250 7.93 -1.60 5.44
N ASN A 251 7.80 -2.92 5.29
CA ASN A 251 8.26 -3.89 6.28
C ASN A 251 8.85 -5.14 5.62
N PHE A 252 10.13 -5.41 5.86
CA PHE A 252 10.86 -6.56 5.30
C PHE A 252 10.74 -7.78 6.23
N ALA A 253 9.50 -8.11 6.54
CA ALA A 253 9.14 -9.38 7.16
C ALA A 253 8.56 -10.29 6.08
N ASP A 254 8.72 -11.62 6.23
CA ASP A 254 8.03 -12.57 5.36
C ASP A 254 6.53 -12.58 5.69
N ALA A 255 5.85 -11.58 5.16
CA ALA A 255 4.43 -11.36 5.35
C ALA A 255 3.58 -12.23 4.40
N TRP A 256 4.18 -13.21 3.72
CA TRP A 256 3.52 -14.06 2.72
C TRP A 256 2.24 -14.72 3.22
N THR A 257 2.20 -15.08 4.51
CA THR A 257 1.04 -15.76 5.10
C THR A 257 0.39 -15.03 6.26
N ASP A 258 1.03 -14.02 6.85
CA ASP A 258 0.59 -13.41 8.10
C ASP A 258 0.48 -11.90 8.00
N ALA A 259 -0.74 -11.39 8.01
CA ALA A 259 -1.04 -9.97 7.96
C ALA A 259 -0.65 -9.25 9.26
N SER A 260 -0.36 -10.01 10.33
CA SER A 260 0.24 -9.44 11.53
C SER A 260 1.67 -8.93 11.32
N LEU A 261 2.24 -9.13 10.14
CA LEU A 261 3.55 -8.62 9.74
C LEU A 261 3.44 -7.40 8.80
N PHE A 262 2.25 -6.86 8.54
CA PHE A 262 2.11 -5.64 7.76
C PHE A 262 2.50 -4.41 8.60
N ALA A 263 3.01 -3.36 7.94
CA ALA A 263 3.32 -2.10 8.60
C ALA A 263 2.04 -1.37 9.01
N ALA A 264 2.16 -0.42 9.94
CA ALA A 264 1.04 0.42 10.35
C ALA A 264 0.89 1.61 9.41
N PHE A 265 -0.20 1.67 8.65
CA PHE A 265 -0.54 2.81 7.79
C PHE A 265 -1.62 3.66 8.47
N TYR A 266 -1.25 4.87 8.92
CA TYR A 266 -2.15 5.82 9.57
C TYR A 266 -2.73 6.80 8.55
N MET A 267 -4.06 6.88 8.44
CA MET A 267 -4.74 7.74 7.47
C MET A 267 -4.82 9.18 7.98
N VAL A 268 -4.06 10.08 7.35
CA VAL A 268 -4.10 11.51 7.65
C VAL A 268 -5.24 12.17 6.90
N SER A 269 -5.91 13.17 7.50
CA SER A 269 -6.97 13.90 6.80
C SER A 269 -6.41 14.77 5.66
N PRO A 270 -7.18 15.04 4.58
CA PRO A 270 -6.72 15.95 3.52
C PRO A 270 -6.31 17.35 4.03
N GLU A 271 -7.01 17.86 5.04
CA GLU A 271 -6.67 19.13 5.68
C GLU A 271 -5.31 19.10 6.37
N GLU A 272 -4.99 18.03 7.09
CA GLU A 272 -3.69 17.86 7.73
C GLU A 272 -2.57 17.65 6.71
N THR A 273 -2.80 16.87 5.64
CA THR A 273 -1.85 16.71 4.54
C THR A 273 -1.48 18.08 3.95
N GLY A 274 -2.48 18.90 3.61
CA GLY A 274 -2.27 20.23 3.03
C GLY A 274 -1.51 21.18 3.94
N ARG A 275 -1.67 21.07 5.27
CA ARG A 275 -1.00 21.94 6.25
C ARG A 275 0.52 21.69 6.38
N VAL A 276 1.02 20.52 6.01
CA VAL A 276 2.46 20.21 6.07
C VAL A 276 3.28 21.05 5.08
N THR A 277 2.65 21.56 4.01
CA THR A 277 3.30 22.50 3.07
C THR A 277 3.57 23.88 3.66
N ALA A 278 2.97 24.23 4.81
CA ALA A 278 2.95 25.59 5.35
C ALA A 278 4.01 25.87 6.43
N VAL A 279 4.87 24.91 6.79
CA VAL A 279 5.88 25.10 7.85
C VAL A 279 7.29 24.87 7.30
N GLU A 280 8.07 25.95 7.26
CA GLU A 280 9.48 25.97 6.87
C GLU A 280 10.35 25.01 7.70
N SER A 281 11.52 24.69 7.15
CA SER A 281 12.60 23.87 7.71
C SER A 281 12.93 24.17 9.18
N SER A 282 12.20 23.55 10.09
CA SER A 282 12.58 23.48 11.50
C SER A 282 12.13 22.15 12.09
N THR A 283 13.12 21.26 12.18
CA THR A 283 13.29 20.20 13.20
C THR A 283 12.03 19.53 13.74
N TRP A 284 11.94 18.21 13.54
CA TRP A 284 11.13 17.15 14.17
C TRP A 284 10.69 17.30 15.66
N GLY A 285 11.09 18.35 16.38
CA GLY A 285 10.68 18.66 17.75
C GLY A 285 9.32 19.35 17.91
N SER A 286 8.70 19.90 16.86
CA SER A 286 7.44 20.66 17.00
C SER A 286 6.18 19.80 17.07
N ILE A 287 6.16 18.64 16.38
CA ILE A 287 4.99 17.73 16.36
C ILE A 287 4.74 17.08 17.74
N LYS A 288 5.77 16.97 18.59
CA LYS A 288 5.62 16.44 19.96
C LYS A 288 5.03 17.43 20.97
N SER A 289 4.79 18.69 20.60
CA SER A 289 4.35 19.73 21.55
C SER A 289 2.86 20.04 21.54
N THR A 290 2.09 19.52 20.57
CA THR A 290 0.67 19.87 20.41
C THR A 290 -0.30 18.94 21.13
N PHE A 291 0.18 17.89 21.80
CA PHE A 291 -0.61 17.04 22.68
C PHE A 291 -0.23 17.30 24.14
N LYS A 292 -0.91 18.27 24.77
CA LYS A 292 -1.06 18.40 26.23
C LYS A 292 -2.50 18.73 26.56
#